data_AF-A0A251Z9U3-F1
#
_entry.id   AF-A0A251Z9U3-F1
#
_cell.length_a   1.000
_cell.length_b   1.000
_cell.length_c   1.000
_cell.angle_alpha   90.00
_cell.angle_beta   90.00
_cell.angle_gamma   90.00
#
_symmetry.space_group_name_H-M   'P 1'
#
loop_
_entity.id
_entity.type
_entity.pdbx_description
1 polymer ?
#
loop_
_entity_poly.entity_id
_entity_poly.type
_entity_poly.pdbx_seq_one_letter_code
_entity_poly.pdbx_strand_id
1 'polypeptide(L)' 'MVDPIAVETVSPEPSASELLETIQELSSYRDRLRNDVVTLGQKLRLPKAKVDASLADHPELQRIEAILSQLQGQAQLG' A
#
# COMPACT_ATOMS: atom_id res chain seq x y z
N MET A 1 -32.43 -33.76 5.67
CA MET A 1 -31.45 -33.41 4.62
C MET A 1 -31.60 -31.94 4.33
N VAL A 2 -30.77 -31.13 4.98
CA VAL A 2 -30.40 -29.79 4.54
C VAL A 2 -28.88 -29.85 4.53
N ASP A 3 -28.28 -29.71 3.37
CA ASP A 3 -26.83 -29.77 3.23
C ASP A 3 -26.21 -28.66 4.10
N PRO A 4 -25.25 -28.97 4.99
CA PRO A 4 -24.49 -27.92 5.63
C PRO A 4 -23.67 -27.27 4.53
N ILE A 5 -23.96 -26.00 4.23
CA ILE A 5 -23.03 -25.15 3.49
C ILE A 5 -21.73 -25.20 4.28
N ALA A 6 -20.76 -25.96 3.77
CA ALA A 6 -19.40 -25.92 4.25
C ALA A 6 -18.97 -24.46 4.10
N VAL A 7 -18.94 -23.76 5.23
CA VAL A 7 -18.23 -22.50 5.36
C VAL A 7 -16.77 -22.87 5.18
N GLU A 8 -16.33 -22.92 3.93
CA GLU A 8 -14.93 -23.03 3.59
C GLU A 8 -14.30 -21.65 3.83
N THR A 9 -14.19 -21.28 5.12
CA THR A 9 -13.13 -20.39 5.58
C THR A 9 -11.84 -21.19 5.61
N VAL A 10 -11.40 -21.65 4.44
CA VAL A 10 -10.00 -21.94 4.21
C VAL A 10 -9.53 -20.69 3.48
N SER A 11 -8.99 -19.71 4.22
CA SER A 11 -8.17 -18.70 3.57
C SER A 11 -6.90 -19.42 3.16
N PRO A 12 -6.70 -19.78 1.88
CA PRO A 12 -5.40 -20.26 1.45
C PRO A 12 -4.43 -19.09 1.68
N GLU A 13 -3.18 -19.38 1.99
CA GLU A 13 -2.17 -18.34 1.82
C GLU A 13 -2.33 -17.73 0.41
N PRO A 14 -2.30 -16.39 0.28
CA PRO A 14 -2.47 -15.75 -1.01
C PRO A 14 -1.45 -16.36 -1.98
N SER A 15 -1.88 -16.64 -3.21
CA SER A 15 -0.95 -17.11 -4.21
C SER A 15 0.14 -16.06 -4.43
N ALA A 16 1.34 -16.49 -4.82
CA ALA A 16 2.44 -15.57 -5.10
C ALA A 16 2.04 -14.48 -6.12
N SER A 17 1.16 -14.81 -7.07
CA SER A 17 0.63 -13.86 -8.05
C SER A 17 -0.27 -12.80 -7.42
N GLU A 18 -1.22 -13.20 -6.56
CA GLU A 18 -2.12 -12.27 -5.86
C GLU A 18 -1.34 -11.35 -4.91
N LEU A 19 -0.30 -11.87 -4.26
CA LEU A 19 0.58 -11.08 -3.41
C LEU A 19 1.33 -10.01 -4.22
N LEU A 20 1.91 -10.39 -5.38
CA LEU A 20 2.61 -9.45 -6.26
C LEU A 20 1.68 -8.39 -6.84
N GLU A 21 0.47 -8.76 -7.25
CA GLU A 21 -0.56 -7.84 -7.73
C GLU A 21 -0.94 -6.84 -6.63
N THR A 22 -1.17 -7.32 -5.40
CA THR A 22 -1.46 -6.46 -4.25
C THR A 22 -0.32 -5.48 -3.98
N ILE A 23 0.94 -5.92 -4.03
CA ILE A 23 2.12 -5.05 -3.88
C ILE A 23 2.14 -3.98 -4.97
N GLN A 24 1.83 -4.36 -6.21
CA GLN A 24 1.84 -3.44 -7.36
C GLN A 24 0.74 -2.38 -7.25
N GLU A 25 -0.48 -2.79 -6.91
CA GLU A 25 -1.62 -1.88 -6.71
C GLU A 25 -1.36 -0.91 -5.56
N LEU A 26 -0.88 -1.43 -4.42
CA LEU A 26 -0.59 -0.60 -3.25
C LEU A 26 0.58 0.37 -3.49
N SER A 27 1.60 -0.06 -4.24
CA SER A 27 2.69 0.82 -4.67
C SER A 27 2.18 1.92 -5.60
N SER A 28 1.31 1.58 -6.54
CA SER A 28 0.70 2.55 -7.45
C SER A 28 -0.14 3.57 -6.70
N TYR A 29 -0.86 3.15 -5.65
CA TYR A 29 -1.63 4.05 -4.79
C TYR A 29 -0.73 5.00 -4.00
N ARG A 30 0.34 4.48 -3.36
CA ARG A 30 1.35 5.30 -2.66
C ARG A 30 1.92 6.40 -3.57
N ASP A 31 2.25 6.04 -4.80
CA ASP A 31 2.90 6.97 -5.73
C ASP A 31 1.95 8.10 -6.17
N ARG A 32 0.66 7.79 -6.38
CA ARG A 32 -0.38 8.81 -6.63
C ARG A 32 -0.52 9.76 -5.44
N LEU A 33 -0.64 9.22 -4.22
CA LEU A 33 -0.77 10.04 -3.01
C LEU A 33 0.45 10.95 -2.80
N ARG A 34 1.66 10.42 -2.99
CA ARG A 34 2.89 11.22 -2.96
C ARG A 34 2.86 12.33 -4.00
N ASN A 35 2.45 12.02 -5.23
CA ASN A 35 2.35 13.00 -6.31
C ASN A 35 1.31 14.09 -6.02
N ASP A 36 0.19 13.76 -5.38
CA ASP A 36 -0.84 14.73 -4.99
C ASP A 36 -0.30 15.73 -3.97
N VAL A 37 0.45 15.25 -2.95
CA VAL A 37 1.11 16.12 -1.96
C VAL A 37 2.12 17.05 -2.64
N VAL A 38 2.95 16.53 -3.54
CA VAL A 38 3.92 17.33 -4.31
C VAL A 38 3.22 18.37 -5.17
N THR A 39 2.19 17.96 -5.91
CA THR A 39 1.43 18.82 -6.82
C THR A 39 0.73 19.94 -6.05
N LEU A 40 0.13 19.62 -4.91
CA LEU A 40 -0.49 20.62 -4.03
C LEU A 40 0.54 21.60 -3.48
N GLY A 41 1.67 21.09 -2.99
CA GLY A 41 2.77 21.93 -2.50
C GLY A 41 3.30 22.90 -3.56
N GLN A 42 3.44 22.45 -4.80
CA GLN A 42 3.82 23.29 -5.95
C GLN A 42 2.76 24.35 -6.27
N LYS A 43 1.46 23.97 -6.30
CA LYS A 43 0.35 24.91 -6.53
C LYS A 43 0.30 26.02 -5.47
N LEU A 44 0.63 25.67 -4.22
CA LEU A 44 0.72 26.60 -3.09
C LEU A 44 2.06 27.34 -3.01
N ARG A 45 3.00 27.08 -3.94
CA ARG A 45 4.37 27.64 -3.96
C ARG A 45 5.13 27.42 -2.65
N LEU A 46 4.91 26.28 -2.00
CA LEU A 46 5.62 25.93 -0.78
C LEU A 46 7.11 25.66 -1.07
N PRO A 47 8.03 26.02 -0.16
CA PRO A 47 9.42 25.60 -0.26
C PRO A 47 9.53 24.07 -0.31
N LYS A 48 10.46 23.56 -1.12
CA LYS A 48 10.70 22.11 -1.26
C LYS A 48 10.89 21.41 0.09
N ALA A 49 11.63 22.01 1.03
CA ALA A 49 11.83 21.45 2.37
C ALA A 49 10.52 21.23 3.15
N LYS A 50 9.51 22.09 2.97
CA LYS A 50 8.19 21.90 3.60
C LYS A 50 7.42 20.76 2.96
N VAL A 51 7.48 20.63 1.63
CA VAL A 51 6.85 19.51 0.91
C VAL A 51 7.50 18.18 1.32
N ASP A 52 8.83 18.15 1.39
CA ASP A 52 9.58 16.96 1.80
C ASP A 52 9.25 16.57 3.26
N ALA A 53 9.10 17.53 4.18
CA ALA A 53 8.63 17.29 5.54
C ALA A 53 7.18 16.76 5.57
N SER A 54 6.27 17.37 4.80
CA SER A 54 4.89 16.89 4.66
C SER A 54 4.81 15.46 4.14
N LEU A 55 5.70 15.06 3.24
CA LEU A 55 5.78 13.68 2.75
C LEU A 55 6.31 12.73 3.81
N ALA A 56 7.36 13.12 4.53
CA ALA A 56 7.98 12.30 5.58
C ALA A 56 7.02 12.05 6.76
N ASP A 57 6.25 13.06 7.13
CA ASP A 57 5.31 13.03 8.26
C ASP A 57 3.90 12.59 7.85
N HIS A 58 3.68 12.19 6.59
CA HIS A 58 2.34 11.83 6.11
C HIS A 58 1.91 10.46 6.67
N PRO A 59 0.92 10.40 7.59
CA PRO A 59 0.62 9.19 8.34
C PRO A 59 0.16 8.02 7.45
N GLU A 60 -0.57 8.34 6.38
CA GLU A 60 -1.01 7.32 5.42
C GLU A 60 0.13 6.79 4.54
N LEU A 61 1.09 7.65 4.14
CA LEU A 61 2.24 7.16 3.35
C LEU A 61 3.11 6.25 4.21
N GLN A 62 3.37 6.64 5.46
CA GLN A 62 4.09 5.80 6.42
C GLN A 62 3.41 4.45 6.63
N ARG A 63 2.08 4.44 6.76
CA ARG A 63 1.31 3.20 6.90
C ARG A 63 1.42 2.32 5.66
N ILE A 64 1.27 2.91 4.47
CA ILE A 64 1.38 2.17 3.21
C ILE A 64 2.79 1.61 3.03
N GLU A 65 3.84 2.37 3.34
CA GLU A 65 5.23 1.92 3.29
C GLU A 65 5.49 0.73 4.24
N ALA A 66 4.95 0.79 5.47
CA ALA A 66 5.07 -0.32 6.41
C ALA A 66 4.38 -1.60 5.89
N ILE A 67 3.17 -1.47 5.33
CA ILE A 67 2.44 -2.60 4.75
C ILE A 67 3.19 -3.16 3.53
N LEU A 68 3.67 -2.31 2.64
CA LEU A 68 4.47 -2.73 1.48
C LEU A 68 5.73 -3.48 1.91
N SER A 69 6.43 -3.00 2.94
CA SER A 69 7.61 -3.69 3.47
C SER A 69 7.26 -5.09 4.00
N GLN A 70 6.12 -5.24 4.69
CA GLN A 70 5.64 -6.54 5.15
C GLN A 70 5.33 -7.47 3.97
N LEU A 71 4.58 -7.00 2.98
CA LEU A 71 4.18 -7.80 1.81
C LEU A 71 5.40 -8.21 0.96
N GLN A 72 6.37 -7.32 0.78
CA GLN A 72 7.62 -7.63 0.09
C GLN A 72 8.46 -8.67 0.84
N GLY A 73 8.49 -8.59 2.17
CA GLY A 73 9.13 -9.60 3.01
C GLY A 73 8.47 -10.98 2.85
N GLN A 74 7.13 -11.02 2.77
CA GLN A 74 6.40 -12.26 2.48
C GLN A 74 6.76 -12.82 1.08
N ALA A 75 6.84 -11.95 0.06
CA ALA A 75 7.16 -12.35 -1.30
C ALA A 75 8.62 -12.85 -1.51
N GLN A 76 9.52 -12.57 -0.57
CA GLN A 76 10.91 -13.03 -0.60
C GLN A 76 11.15 -14.32 0.21
N LEU A 77 10.18 -14.74 1.01
CA LEU A 77 10.24 -15.95 1.83
C LEU A 77 9.54 -17.16 1.19
N GLY A 78 8.73 -16.94 0.14
CA GLY A 78 8.07 -17.98 -0.67
C GLY A 78 8.78 -18.23 -1.98
#